data_AF-A0A2R6M6E3-F1
#
_entry.id   AF-A0A2R6M6E3-F1
#
_cell.length_a   1.000
_cell.length_b   1.000
_cell.length_c   1.000
_cell.angle_alpha   90.00
_cell.angle_beta   90.00
_cell.angle_gamma   90.00
#
_symmetry.space_group_name_H-M   'P 1'
#
loop_
_entity.id
_entity.type
_entity.pdbx_description
1 polymer ?
#
loop_
_entity_poly.entity_id
_entity_poly.type
_entity_poly.pdbx_seq_one_letter_code
_entity_poly.pdbx_strand_id
1 'polypeptide(L)'
;MRPSTTPRTSRCDWTRPQKRPRTSSTCSKTTTTSTSTRRSTWPVVAAATPEFVERAGDRADADGVADRTLFVEGDMRDLGDAPLREEYDLVTCFFTSFGYFEDETNREVLAEMADHVAPGGAVVLQLANKDRLLANFNTSSAFEHGGYLVTEQREFDVTYSRVETTRRMFEENGDEYEFAFEGELSIRLYSPVELRKLFEDVGLEPHLYGSPDGEDLDRESDQQYVVGLA
;
A
#
# COMPACT_ATOMS: atom_id res chain seq x y z
N MET A 1 46.18 12.88 -37.24
CA MET A 1 45.66 13.30 -35.91
C MET A 1 44.15 13.16 -35.93
N ARG A 2 43.57 12.61 -34.86
CA ARG A 2 42.17 12.13 -34.74
C ARG A 2 41.11 13.18 -35.12
N PRO A 3 39.95 12.78 -35.67
CA PRO A 3 38.74 13.60 -35.62
C PRO A 3 38.02 13.40 -34.28
N SER A 4 37.54 14.48 -33.66
CA SER A 4 36.63 14.44 -32.52
C SER A 4 35.21 14.71 -33.00
N THR A 5 34.37 13.68 -32.95
CA THR A 5 32.92 13.74 -33.12
C THR A 5 32.25 14.12 -31.80
N THR A 6 31.46 15.18 -31.78
CA THR A 6 30.51 15.50 -30.70
C THR A 6 29.10 15.36 -31.24
N PRO A 7 28.22 14.50 -30.67
CA PRO A 7 26.83 14.39 -31.11
C PRO A 7 25.95 15.49 -30.49
N ARG A 8 25.03 15.98 -31.32
CA ARG A 8 23.90 16.86 -30.99
C ARG A 8 23.03 16.27 -29.87
N THR A 9 22.72 17.07 -28.87
CA THR A 9 21.59 16.85 -27.97
C THR A 9 20.30 17.39 -28.59
N SER A 10 19.34 16.52 -28.87
CA SER A 10 17.97 16.90 -29.24
C SER A 10 17.21 17.30 -27.98
N ARG A 11 16.80 18.56 -27.92
CA ARG A 11 15.89 19.11 -26.89
C ARG A 11 14.48 18.59 -27.12
N CYS A 12 13.84 18.04 -26.09
CA CYS A 12 12.38 17.83 -26.08
C CYS A 12 11.66 19.17 -25.86
N ASP A 13 10.67 19.41 -26.71
CA ASP A 13 9.86 20.62 -26.82
C ASP A 13 8.60 20.50 -25.94
N TRP A 14 8.48 21.37 -24.94
CA TRP A 14 7.46 21.34 -23.88
C TRP A 14 6.12 22.02 -24.25
N THR A 15 5.84 22.25 -25.54
CA THR A 15 4.74 23.15 -25.95
C THR A 15 3.42 22.48 -26.33
N ARG A 16 3.14 21.22 -25.96
CA ARG A 16 1.82 20.59 -26.21
C ARG A 16 1.01 20.33 -24.93
N PRO A 17 -0.22 20.88 -24.82
CA PRO A 17 -1.10 20.60 -23.69
C PRO A 17 -1.79 19.24 -23.88
N GLN A 18 -1.53 18.29 -22.98
CA GLN A 18 -2.33 17.06 -22.90
C GLN A 18 -3.36 17.17 -21.77
N LYS A 19 -4.62 16.90 -22.15
CA LYS A 19 -5.83 17.01 -21.33
C LYS A 19 -5.74 16.11 -20.10
N ARG A 20 -5.88 16.70 -18.90
CA ARG A 20 -6.02 16.00 -17.62
C ARG A 20 -7.44 15.44 -17.47
N PRO A 21 -7.65 14.15 -17.17
CA PRO A 21 -8.83 13.71 -16.47
C PRO A 21 -8.69 14.10 -15.00
N ARG A 22 -9.73 14.72 -14.43
CA ARG A 22 -9.87 14.90 -12.99
C ARG A 22 -10.41 13.61 -12.40
N THR A 23 -9.73 13.03 -11.42
CA THR A 23 -10.28 11.99 -10.56
C THR A 23 -9.97 12.37 -9.11
N SER A 24 -11.02 12.68 -8.35
CA SER A 24 -10.97 12.80 -6.89
C SER A 24 -11.19 11.42 -6.31
N SER A 25 -10.23 10.91 -5.54
CA SER A 25 -10.41 9.68 -4.74
C SER A 25 -10.61 10.06 -3.28
N THR A 26 -11.80 9.77 -2.75
CA THR A 26 -12.09 9.82 -1.32
C THR A 26 -11.59 8.51 -0.70
N CYS A 27 -10.70 8.63 0.29
CA CYS A 27 -9.99 7.53 0.92
C CYS A 27 -10.92 6.75 1.89
N SER A 28 -11.24 5.50 1.57
CA SER A 28 -11.86 4.55 2.51
C SER A 28 -10.94 3.34 2.65
N LYS A 29 -10.38 3.15 3.85
CA LYS A 29 -9.38 2.13 4.22
C LYS A 29 -9.90 0.67 4.20
N THR A 30 -10.83 0.32 3.31
CA THR A 30 -11.68 -0.86 3.51
C THR A 30 -11.48 -1.99 2.51
N THR A 31 -10.57 -1.88 1.54
CA THR A 31 -10.28 -2.99 0.64
C THR A 31 -8.90 -2.79 0.01
N THR A 32 -8.00 -3.76 0.11
CA THR A 32 -6.84 -3.87 -0.78
C THR A 32 -7.38 -4.23 -2.17
N THR A 33 -7.84 -3.24 -2.93
CA THR A 33 -8.22 -3.42 -4.33
C THR A 33 -7.23 -2.65 -5.20
N SER A 34 -6.27 -3.38 -5.76
CA SER A 34 -5.53 -2.91 -6.93
C SER A 34 -6.46 -3.04 -8.14
N THR A 35 -6.97 -1.93 -8.66
CA THR A 35 -7.64 -1.91 -9.97
C THR A 35 -6.74 -1.20 -10.97
N SER A 36 -6.18 -1.96 -11.91
CA SER A 36 -5.39 -1.43 -13.02
C SER A 36 -6.17 -1.53 -14.33
N THR A 37 -6.23 -0.41 -15.05
CA THR A 37 -6.91 -0.29 -16.34
C THR A 37 -6.08 -0.85 -17.50
N ARG A 38 -6.74 -1.73 -18.27
CA ARG A 38 -6.45 -2.28 -19.63
C ARG A 38 -5.58 -3.54 -19.74
N ARG A 39 -6.28 -4.60 -20.17
CA ARG A 39 -5.81 -5.78 -20.93
C ARG A 39 -4.77 -6.68 -20.25
N SER A 40 -5.07 -7.11 -19.04
CA SER A 40 -4.72 -8.47 -18.60
C SER A 40 -5.57 -8.82 -17.39
N THR A 41 -6.04 -10.06 -17.37
CA THR A 41 -6.75 -10.70 -16.26
C THR A 41 -5.76 -10.90 -15.12
N TRP A 42 -5.79 -10.06 -14.09
CA TRP A 42 -4.97 -10.24 -12.89
C TRP A 42 -5.85 -10.79 -11.77
N PRO A 43 -5.56 -11.98 -11.22
CA PRO A 43 -6.20 -12.42 -9.99
C PRO A 43 -5.77 -11.47 -8.86
N VAL A 44 -6.73 -10.75 -8.26
CA VAL A 44 -6.47 -9.92 -7.08
C VAL A 44 -6.66 -10.77 -5.84
N VAL A 45 -5.56 -11.30 -5.30
CA VAL A 45 -5.55 -12.05 -4.05
C VAL A 45 -5.61 -11.05 -2.89
N ALA A 46 -6.62 -11.17 -2.03
CA ALA A 46 -6.76 -10.31 -0.85
C ALA A 46 -6.78 -11.18 0.40
N ALA A 47 -5.68 -11.21 1.15
CA ALA A 47 -5.64 -11.75 2.51
C ALA A 47 -6.53 -10.88 3.41
N ALA A 48 -7.74 -11.36 3.71
CA ALA A 48 -8.71 -10.61 4.49
C ALA A 48 -9.71 -11.55 5.17
N THR A 49 -10.45 -11.03 6.15
CA THR A 49 -11.54 -11.76 6.81
C THR A 49 -12.69 -12.07 5.81
N PRO A 50 -13.55 -13.06 6.10
CA PRO A 50 -14.68 -13.41 5.23
C PRO A 50 -15.54 -12.21 4.82
N GLU A 51 -15.77 -11.27 5.74
CA GLU A 51 -16.56 -10.06 5.50
C GLU A 51 -15.93 -9.13 4.44
N PHE A 52 -14.60 -8.96 4.49
CA PHE A 52 -13.90 -8.16 3.50
C PHE A 52 -13.87 -8.85 2.13
N VAL A 53 -13.75 -10.17 2.10
CA VAL A 53 -13.83 -10.96 0.87
C VAL A 53 -15.20 -10.82 0.22
N GLU A 54 -16.28 -10.93 1.00
CA GLU A 54 -17.65 -10.73 0.53
C GLU A 54 -17.83 -9.32 -0.07
N ARG A 55 -17.43 -8.28 0.67
CA ARG A 55 -17.53 -6.90 0.22
C ARG A 55 -16.69 -6.62 -1.03
N ALA A 56 -15.53 -7.26 -1.16
CA ALA A 56 -14.70 -7.15 -2.35
C ALA A 56 -15.36 -7.83 -3.56
N GLY A 57 -16.03 -8.97 -3.34
CA GLY A 57 -16.88 -9.64 -4.34
C GLY A 57 -18.00 -8.74 -4.85
N ASP A 58 -18.81 -8.18 -3.94
CA ASP A 58 -19.89 -7.25 -4.28
C ASP A 58 -19.37 -6.06 -5.11
N ARG A 59 -18.19 -5.54 -4.74
CA ARG A 59 -17.57 -4.43 -5.46
C ARG A 59 -17.11 -4.86 -6.86
N ALA A 60 -16.52 -6.03 -6.99
CA ALA A 60 -16.08 -6.56 -8.29
C ALA A 60 -17.25 -6.82 -9.24
N ASP A 61 -18.38 -7.29 -8.71
CA ASP A 61 -19.63 -7.44 -9.46
C ASP A 61 -20.17 -6.09 -9.93
N ALA A 62 -20.25 -5.11 -9.01
CA ALA A 62 -20.70 -3.76 -9.33
C ALA A 62 -19.82 -3.05 -10.38
N ASP A 63 -18.51 -3.32 -10.37
CA ASP A 63 -17.54 -2.75 -11.30
C ASP A 63 -17.39 -3.56 -12.60
N GLY A 64 -18.08 -4.71 -12.75
CA GLY A 64 -18.05 -5.54 -13.95
C GLY A 64 -16.69 -6.20 -14.22
N VAL A 65 -16.00 -6.59 -13.14
CA VAL A 65 -14.68 -7.26 -13.17
C VAL A 65 -14.67 -8.61 -12.48
N ALA A 66 -15.81 -9.06 -11.93
CA ALA A 66 -15.92 -10.34 -11.23
C ALA A 66 -15.47 -11.56 -12.06
N ASP A 67 -15.65 -11.51 -13.38
CA ASP A 67 -15.26 -12.57 -14.33
C ASP A 67 -13.74 -12.80 -14.43
N ARG A 68 -12.94 -11.88 -13.88
CA ARG A 68 -11.48 -11.86 -13.96
C ARG A 68 -10.80 -11.60 -12.61
N THR A 69 -11.54 -11.63 -11.52
CA THR A 69 -11.03 -11.50 -10.15
C THR A 69 -11.22 -12.81 -9.40
N LEU A 70 -10.26 -13.14 -8.53
CA LEU A 70 -10.34 -14.29 -7.63
C LEU A 70 -10.01 -13.79 -6.23
N PHE A 71 -10.99 -13.82 -5.33
CA PHE A 71 -10.77 -13.50 -3.92
C PHE A 71 -10.51 -14.79 -3.15
N VAL A 72 -9.46 -14.78 -2.33
CA VAL A 72 -9.03 -15.91 -1.51
C VAL A 72 -8.92 -15.42 -0.08
N GLU A 73 -9.72 -15.98 0.82
CA GLU A 73 -9.52 -15.80 2.25
C GLU A 73 -8.21 -16.45 2.67
N GLY A 74 -7.38 -15.72 3.40
CA GLY A 74 -6.08 -16.22 3.85
C GLY A 74 -5.35 -15.20 4.72
N ASP A 75 -4.34 -15.69 5.43
CA ASP A 75 -3.39 -14.87 6.16
C ASP A 75 -2.16 -14.64 5.28
N MET A 76 -1.69 -13.40 5.20
CA MET A 76 -0.52 -13.09 4.38
C MET A 76 0.80 -13.57 4.97
N ARG A 77 0.78 -14.12 6.19
CA ARG A 77 1.92 -14.79 6.83
C ARG A 77 2.08 -16.24 6.37
N ASP A 78 1.09 -16.78 5.68
CA ASP A 78 1.02 -18.17 5.24
C ASP A 78 0.69 -18.23 3.73
N LEU A 79 1.27 -17.35 2.90
CA LEU A 79 0.95 -17.29 1.46
C LEU A 79 1.35 -18.58 0.74
N GLY A 80 2.43 -19.23 1.19
CA GLY A 80 2.88 -20.51 0.63
C GLY A 80 1.86 -21.65 0.75
N ASP A 81 0.96 -21.59 1.74
CA ASP A 81 -0.10 -22.59 1.95
C ASP A 81 -1.44 -22.19 1.31
N ALA A 82 -1.55 -20.93 0.85
CA ALA A 82 -2.77 -20.42 0.24
C ALA A 82 -2.96 -20.99 -1.18
N PRO A 83 -4.22 -21.15 -1.66
CA PRO A 83 -4.51 -21.68 -2.99
C PRO A 83 -4.25 -20.64 -4.10
N LEU A 84 -3.01 -20.19 -4.20
CA LEU A 84 -2.55 -19.17 -5.14
C LEU A 84 -1.96 -19.81 -6.40
N ARG A 85 -1.71 -18.98 -7.42
CA ARG A 85 -0.90 -19.39 -8.57
C ARG A 85 0.56 -19.44 -8.12
N GLU A 86 1.36 -20.26 -8.80
CA GLU A 86 2.80 -20.33 -8.53
C GLU A 86 3.47 -18.96 -8.71
N GLU A 87 3.14 -18.24 -9.79
CA GLU A 87 3.77 -16.97 -10.15
C GLU A 87 2.75 -15.90 -10.62
N TYR A 88 3.06 -14.64 -10.31
CA TYR A 88 2.32 -13.44 -10.70
C TYR A 88 3.28 -12.39 -11.27
N ASP A 89 2.88 -11.68 -12.34
CA ASP A 89 3.71 -10.57 -12.85
C ASP A 89 3.74 -9.35 -11.91
N LEU A 90 2.77 -9.24 -10.99
CA LEU A 90 2.69 -8.14 -10.02
C LEU A 90 2.07 -8.63 -8.70
N VAL A 91 2.79 -8.43 -7.60
CA VAL A 91 2.31 -8.65 -6.22
C VAL A 91 2.29 -7.32 -5.48
N THR A 92 1.20 -6.98 -4.79
CA THR A 92 1.05 -5.66 -4.14
C THR A 92 0.56 -5.75 -2.71
N CYS A 93 1.07 -4.90 -1.83
CA CYS A 93 0.52 -4.69 -0.49
C CYS A 93 0.41 -3.19 -0.19
N PHE A 94 -0.82 -2.71 0.04
CA PHE A 94 -1.14 -1.28 0.08
C PHE A 94 -1.65 -0.80 1.45
N PHE A 95 -1.79 0.51 1.58
CA PHE A 95 -2.33 1.19 2.77
C PHE A 95 -1.55 0.95 4.08
N THR A 96 -0.23 0.80 4.00
CA THR A 96 0.65 0.54 5.16
C THR A 96 0.39 -0.80 5.84
N SER A 97 -0.28 -1.74 5.16
CA SER A 97 -0.63 -3.04 5.76
C SER A 97 0.60 -3.90 6.08
N PHE A 98 1.68 -3.73 5.32
CA PHE A 98 2.98 -4.37 5.59
C PHE A 98 3.56 -4.00 6.96
N GLY A 99 3.13 -2.90 7.59
CA GLY A 99 3.65 -2.50 8.90
C GLY A 99 2.98 -3.19 10.09
N TYR A 100 1.99 -4.06 9.90
CA TYR A 100 1.22 -4.62 11.01
C TYR A 100 1.96 -5.69 11.82
N PHE A 101 2.85 -6.48 11.21
CA PHE A 101 3.53 -7.54 11.93
C PHE A 101 4.84 -7.08 12.57
N GLU A 102 5.49 -7.99 13.29
CA GLU A 102 6.84 -7.78 13.79
C GLU A 102 7.87 -7.78 12.65
N ASP A 103 9.04 -7.18 12.90
CA ASP A 103 10.07 -6.98 11.87
C ASP A 103 10.47 -8.30 11.17
N GLU A 104 10.53 -9.42 11.90
CA GLU A 104 10.86 -10.72 11.32
C GLU A 104 9.74 -11.28 10.45
N THR A 105 8.50 -11.24 10.95
CA THR A 105 7.33 -11.66 10.17
C THR A 105 7.16 -10.81 8.92
N ASN A 106 7.39 -9.49 8.99
CA ASN A 106 7.35 -8.64 7.79
C ASN A 106 8.41 -9.05 6.75
N ARG A 107 9.61 -9.48 7.19
CA ARG A 107 10.62 -10.01 6.27
C ARG A 107 10.18 -11.31 5.62
N GLU A 108 9.65 -12.24 6.41
CA GLU A 108 9.13 -13.53 5.91
C GLU A 108 8.02 -13.31 4.88
N VAL A 109 7.06 -12.42 5.19
CA VAL A 109 5.99 -12.02 4.27
C VAL A 109 6.55 -11.44 2.97
N LEU A 110 7.55 -10.55 3.04
CA LEU A 110 8.16 -9.98 1.83
C LEU A 110 8.90 -11.06 1.01
N ALA A 111 9.52 -12.03 1.66
CA ALA A 111 10.17 -13.15 0.99
C ALA A 111 9.14 -14.03 0.27
N GLU A 112 8.02 -14.37 0.91
CA GLU A 112 6.94 -15.12 0.26
C GLU A 112 6.30 -14.34 -0.90
N MET A 113 6.14 -13.01 -0.76
CA MET A 113 5.71 -12.16 -1.85
C MET A 113 6.68 -12.18 -3.04
N ALA A 114 7.99 -12.23 -2.77
CA ALA A 114 9.03 -12.36 -3.79
C ALA A 114 9.03 -13.75 -4.44
N ASP A 115 8.80 -14.81 -3.69
CA ASP A 115 8.72 -16.18 -4.23
C ASP A 115 7.52 -16.37 -5.18
N HIS A 116 6.45 -15.58 -4.99
CA HIS A 116 5.28 -15.59 -5.86
C HIS A 116 5.37 -14.65 -7.07
N VAL A 117 6.49 -13.95 -7.28
CA VAL A 117 6.65 -13.05 -8.43
C VAL A 117 7.32 -13.78 -9.59
N ALA A 118 6.77 -13.64 -10.80
CA ALA A 118 7.37 -14.19 -12.01
C ALA A 118 8.71 -13.49 -12.34
N PRO A 119 9.66 -14.15 -13.04
CA PRO A 119 10.85 -13.48 -13.55
C PRO A 119 10.50 -12.26 -14.42
N GLY A 120 11.06 -11.08 -14.09
CA GLY A 120 10.72 -9.82 -14.74
C GLY A 120 9.41 -9.17 -14.26
N GLY A 121 8.76 -9.75 -13.25
CA GLY A 121 7.63 -9.17 -12.52
C GLY A 121 8.07 -8.19 -11.43
N ALA A 122 7.11 -7.74 -10.62
CA ALA A 122 7.39 -6.79 -9.54
C ALA A 122 6.60 -7.03 -8.25
N VAL A 123 7.22 -6.67 -7.12
CA VAL A 123 6.55 -6.50 -5.83
C VAL A 123 6.38 -5.01 -5.54
N VAL A 124 5.19 -4.57 -5.13
CA VAL A 124 4.93 -3.16 -4.78
C VAL A 124 4.38 -3.03 -3.38
N LEU A 125 5.07 -2.28 -2.53
CA LEU A 125 4.55 -1.86 -1.23
C LEU A 125 4.17 -0.37 -1.26
N GLN A 126 3.04 -0.03 -0.66
CA GLN A 126 2.67 1.36 -0.34
C GLN A 126 2.56 1.51 1.18
N LEU A 127 3.38 2.41 1.73
CA LEU A 127 3.40 2.72 3.16
C LEU A 127 3.31 4.23 3.39
N ALA A 128 2.90 4.62 4.59
CA ALA A 128 3.11 5.98 5.07
C ALA A 128 4.60 6.32 5.06
N ASN A 129 4.94 7.53 4.62
CA ASN A 129 6.30 8.02 4.73
C ASN A 129 6.60 8.37 6.19
N LYS A 130 7.53 7.64 6.82
CA LYS A 130 7.93 7.84 8.21
C LYS A 130 8.34 9.29 8.50
N ASP A 131 9.15 9.88 7.64
CA ASP A 131 9.70 11.22 7.88
C ASP A 131 8.60 12.29 7.84
N ARG A 132 7.71 12.18 6.86
CA ARG A 132 6.57 13.09 6.70
C ARG A 132 5.53 12.93 7.81
N LEU A 133 5.25 11.68 8.18
CA LEU A 133 4.30 11.35 9.23
C LEU A 133 4.79 11.86 10.58
N LEU A 134 6.06 11.65 10.93
CA LEU A 134 6.62 12.11 12.20
C LEU A 134 6.77 13.64 12.26
N ALA A 135 7.08 14.29 11.13
CA ALA A 135 7.13 15.75 11.06
C ALA A 135 5.75 16.40 11.32
N ASN A 136 4.67 15.68 11.06
CA ASN A 136 3.29 16.13 11.26
C ASN A 136 2.54 15.21 12.24
N PHE A 137 3.26 14.63 13.21
CA PHE A 137 2.70 13.59 14.07
C PHE A 137 1.54 14.15 14.89
N ASN A 138 0.38 13.53 14.74
CA ASN A 138 -0.81 13.91 15.48
C ASN A 138 -1.15 12.85 16.53
N THR A 139 -0.96 13.22 17.79
CA THR A 139 -1.23 12.36 18.96
C THR A 139 -2.71 12.08 19.14
N SER A 140 -3.61 12.88 18.56
CA SER A 140 -5.05 12.63 18.66
C SER A 140 -5.85 13.11 17.46
N SER A 141 -6.83 12.33 17.05
CA SER A 141 -7.75 12.73 15.97
C SER A 141 -9.16 12.21 16.20
N ALA A 142 -10.14 12.93 15.67
CA ALA A 142 -11.53 12.48 15.60
C ALA A 142 -12.05 12.68 14.18
N PHE A 143 -12.78 11.71 13.65
CA PHE A 143 -13.40 11.76 12.33
C PHE A 143 -14.58 10.79 12.26
N GLU A 144 -15.51 11.04 11.34
CA GLU A 144 -16.65 10.14 11.11
C GLU A 144 -16.29 9.10 10.04
N HIS A 145 -16.64 7.85 10.29
CA HIS A 145 -16.48 6.76 9.32
C HIS A 145 -17.52 5.66 9.53
N GLY A 146 -18.25 5.29 8.47
CA GLY A 146 -19.16 4.16 8.49
C GLY A 146 -20.31 4.28 9.50
N GLY A 147 -20.79 5.50 9.79
CA GLY A 147 -21.83 5.74 10.80
C GLY A 147 -21.30 5.87 12.24
N TYR A 148 -19.98 5.80 12.43
CA TYR A 148 -19.35 5.97 13.74
C TYR A 148 -18.55 7.25 13.81
N LEU A 149 -18.56 7.90 14.97
CA LEU A 149 -17.50 8.81 15.37
C LEU A 149 -16.30 7.99 15.82
N VAL A 150 -15.18 8.12 15.13
CA VAL A 150 -13.93 7.43 15.44
C VAL A 150 -12.98 8.42 16.08
N THR A 151 -12.45 8.05 17.24
CA THR A 151 -11.37 8.79 17.91
C THR A 151 -10.12 7.92 17.97
N GLU A 152 -8.96 8.53 17.79
CA GLU A 152 -7.68 7.84 17.87
C GLU A 152 -6.76 8.62 18.80
N GLN A 153 -6.09 7.90 19.69
CA GLN A 153 -4.96 8.38 20.50
C GLN A 153 -3.72 7.62 20.05
N ARG A 154 -2.62 8.33 19.83
CA ARG A 154 -1.40 7.77 19.24
C ARG A 154 -0.16 8.11 20.06
N GLU A 155 0.70 7.11 20.20
CA GLU A 155 2.04 7.24 20.75
C GLU A 155 3.06 6.68 19.77
N PHE A 156 4.23 7.30 19.67
CA PHE A 156 5.31 6.81 18.81
C PHE A 156 6.42 6.22 19.67
N ASP A 157 6.64 4.91 19.52
CA ASP A 157 7.80 4.23 20.08
C ASP A 157 9.01 4.46 19.17
N VAL A 158 9.93 5.30 19.64
CA VAL A 158 11.17 5.64 18.92
C VAL A 158 12.16 4.47 18.81
N THR A 159 12.07 3.50 19.72
CA THR A 159 13.01 2.36 19.81
C THR A 159 12.69 1.32 18.75
N TYR A 160 11.40 1.00 18.61
CA TYR A 160 10.91 0.02 17.64
C TYR A 160 10.35 0.67 16.38
N SER A 161 10.30 2.00 16.34
CA SER A 161 9.74 2.77 15.23
C SER A 161 8.29 2.38 14.93
N ARG A 162 7.48 2.17 15.98
CA ARG A 162 6.06 1.79 15.88
C ARG A 162 5.16 2.92 16.35
N VAL A 163 4.02 3.07 15.69
CA VAL A 163 2.92 3.93 16.15
C VAL A 163 1.89 3.03 16.81
N GLU A 164 1.75 3.21 18.11
CA GLU A 164 0.72 2.58 18.92
C GLU A 164 -0.51 3.47 18.90
N THR A 165 -1.66 2.92 18.49
CA THR A 165 -2.91 3.65 18.35
C THR A 165 -4.01 2.97 19.14
N THR A 166 -4.57 3.65 20.13
CA THR A 166 -5.86 3.28 20.72
C THR A 166 -6.96 3.96 19.92
N ARG A 167 -7.80 3.15 19.27
CA ARG A 167 -8.96 3.62 18.49
C ARG A 167 -10.24 3.29 19.24
N ARG A 168 -11.08 4.31 19.44
CA ARG A 168 -12.43 4.16 20.00
C ARG A 168 -13.46 4.59 18.97
N MET A 169 -14.52 3.81 18.83
CA MET A 169 -15.64 4.06 17.94
C MET A 169 -16.90 4.29 18.75
N PHE A 170 -17.68 5.29 18.35
CA PHE A 170 -18.93 5.67 18.98
C PHE A 170 -20.04 5.70 17.94
N GLU A 171 -21.16 5.05 18.20
CA GLU A 171 -22.33 5.03 17.33
C GLU A 171 -23.20 6.26 17.61
N GLU A 172 -23.79 6.83 16.57
CA GLU A 172 -24.75 7.93 16.72
C GLU A 172 -26.08 7.40 17.28
N ASN A 173 -26.54 7.97 18.40
CA ASN A 173 -27.84 7.68 18.99
C ASN A 173 -28.63 8.99 19.22
N GLY A 174 -29.34 9.43 18.18
CA GLY A 174 -30.07 10.70 18.22
C GLY A 174 -29.12 11.90 18.26
N ASP A 175 -29.20 12.70 19.31
CA ASP A 175 -28.31 13.87 19.52
C ASP A 175 -27.03 13.52 20.32
N GLU A 176 -26.83 12.24 20.68
CA GLU A 176 -25.70 11.76 21.49
C GLU A 176 -24.87 10.69 20.75
N TYR A 177 -23.64 10.48 21.21
CA TYR A 177 -22.79 9.38 20.75
C TYR A 177 -22.61 8.37 21.86
N GLU A 178 -22.88 7.10 21.57
CA GLU A 178 -22.69 5.98 22.50
C GLU A 178 -21.43 5.20 22.17
N PHE A 179 -20.68 4.79 23.19
CA PHE A 179 -19.48 3.97 22.99
C PHE A 179 -19.85 2.62 22.37
N ALA A 180 -19.24 2.30 21.24
CA ALA A 180 -19.47 1.04 20.52
C ALA A 180 -18.31 0.06 20.69
N PHE A 181 -17.06 0.51 20.49
CA PHE A 181 -15.90 -0.38 20.45
C PHE A 181 -14.59 0.35 20.76
N GLU A 182 -13.63 -0.38 21.34
CA GLU A 182 -12.23 0.06 21.48
C GLU A 182 -11.31 -1.04 20.96
N GLY A 183 -10.30 -0.65 20.18
CA GLY A 183 -9.25 -1.53 19.70
C GLY A 183 -7.89 -0.85 19.69
N GLU A 184 -6.84 -1.66 19.71
CA GLU A 184 -5.45 -1.22 19.65
C GLU A 184 -4.85 -1.61 18.29
N LEU A 185 -3.98 -0.74 17.78
CA LEU A 185 -3.30 -0.93 16.51
C LEU A 185 -1.84 -0.53 16.65
N SER A 186 -0.92 -1.45 16.35
CA SER A 186 0.51 -1.19 16.30
C SER A 186 1.01 -1.23 14.86
N ILE A 187 1.56 -0.13 14.36
CA ILE A 187 2.10 -0.06 12.99
C ILE A 187 3.58 0.28 13.02
N ARG A 188 4.41 -0.61 12.47
CA ARG A 188 5.81 -0.34 12.15
C ARG A 188 5.93 0.66 11.00
N LEU A 189 6.62 1.77 11.25
CA LEU A 189 6.97 2.75 10.23
C LEU A 189 8.36 2.48 9.69
N TYR A 190 8.51 2.30 8.38
CA TYR A 190 9.82 2.12 7.75
C TYR A 190 10.33 3.43 7.15
N SER A 191 11.62 3.68 7.32
CA SER A 191 12.33 4.69 6.53
C SER A 191 12.58 4.19 5.10
N PRO A 192 12.80 5.10 4.13
CA PRO A 192 13.11 4.74 2.75
C PRO A 192 14.31 3.80 2.61
N VAL A 193 15.32 3.96 3.47
CA VAL A 193 16.55 3.13 3.45
C VAL A 193 16.29 1.73 4.00
N GLU A 194 15.47 1.59 5.04
CA GLU A 194 15.07 0.28 5.56
C GLU A 194 14.30 -0.52 4.50
N LEU A 195 13.35 0.12 3.79
CA LEU A 195 12.60 -0.54 2.73
C LEU A 195 13.50 -0.97 1.56
N ARG A 196 14.42 -0.10 1.11
CA ARG A 196 15.42 -0.46 0.11
C ARG A 196 16.14 -1.74 0.50
N LYS A 197 16.66 -1.79 1.73
CA LYS A 197 17.41 -2.94 2.22
C LYS A 197 16.55 -4.20 2.30
N LEU A 198 15.31 -4.11 2.79
CA LEU A 198 14.41 -5.26 2.87
C LEU A 198 14.18 -5.91 1.51
N PHE A 199 14.02 -5.10 0.45
CA PHE A 199 13.87 -5.60 -0.91
C PHE A 199 15.17 -6.21 -1.45
N GLU A 200 16.31 -5.56 -1.22
CA GLU A 200 17.62 -6.10 -1.61
C GLU A 200 17.91 -7.45 -0.93
N ASP A 201 17.53 -7.61 0.34
CA ASP A 201 17.72 -8.83 1.14
C ASP A 201 16.91 -10.02 0.57
N VAL A 202 15.78 -9.78 -0.10
CA VAL A 202 14.98 -10.81 -0.80
C VAL A 202 15.29 -10.92 -2.30
N GLY A 203 16.36 -10.26 -2.77
CA GLY A 203 16.84 -10.36 -4.14
C GLY A 203 16.10 -9.49 -5.17
N LEU A 204 15.27 -8.55 -4.72
CA LEU A 204 14.55 -7.62 -5.60
C LEU A 204 15.34 -6.31 -5.77
N GLU A 205 15.33 -5.72 -6.97
CA GLU A 205 15.92 -4.40 -7.23
C GLU A 205 14.93 -3.27 -6.85
N PRO A 206 15.19 -2.45 -5.81
CA PRO A 206 14.21 -1.50 -5.30
C PRO A 206 14.30 -0.10 -5.95
N HIS A 207 13.13 0.39 -6.35
CA HIS A 207 12.88 1.76 -6.80
C HIS A 207 11.84 2.44 -5.89
N LEU A 208 12.16 3.64 -5.40
CA LEU A 208 11.31 4.37 -4.45
C LEU A 208 10.64 5.57 -5.11
N TYR A 209 9.36 5.77 -4.79
CA TYR A 209 8.53 6.86 -5.31
C TYR A 209 7.70 7.51 -4.20
N GLY A 210 7.41 8.80 -4.35
CA GLY A 210 6.55 9.56 -3.42
C GLY A 210 5.07 9.48 -3.78
N SER A 211 4.74 9.02 -4.99
CA SER A 211 3.36 8.97 -5.50
C SER A 211 3.15 7.77 -6.44
N PRO A 212 1.90 7.34 -6.65
CA PRO A 212 1.60 6.22 -7.55
C PRO A 212 1.84 6.56 -9.03
N ASP A 213 1.95 7.85 -9.37
CA ASP A 213 2.28 8.33 -10.72
C ASP A 213 3.80 8.29 -11.01
N GLY A 214 4.60 7.81 -10.06
CA GLY A 214 6.04 7.64 -10.22
C GLY A 214 6.85 8.91 -9.96
N GLU A 215 6.30 9.87 -9.20
CA GLU A 215 7.07 11.05 -8.79
C GLU A 215 8.16 10.66 -7.79
N ASP A 216 9.28 11.39 -7.82
CA ASP A 216 10.42 11.16 -6.95
C ASP A 216 10.00 11.21 -5.47
N LEU A 217 10.49 10.27 -4.68
CA LEU A 217 10.29 10.30 -3.23
C LEU A 217 11.07 11.45 -2.62
N ASP A 218 10.37 12.29 -1.86
CA ASP A 218 10.99 13.33 -1.04
C ASP A 218 10.48 13.30 0.41
N ARG A 219 11.04 14.18 1.24
CA ARG A 219 10.68 14.30 2.66
C ARG A 219 9.23 14.79 2.88
N GLU A 220 8.66 15.49 1.90
CA GLU A 220 7.31 16.06 1.98
C GLU A 220 6.23 15.11 1.48
N SER A 221 6.63 14.02 0.83
CA SER A 221 5.73 13.00 0.30
C SER A 221 4.97 12.33 1.45
N ASP A 222 3.63 12.36 1.42
CA ASP A 222 2.79 11.79 2.49
C ASP A 222 2.86 10.25 2.52
N GLN A 223 3.16 9.63 1.37
CA GLN A 223 3.31 8.20 1.20
C GLN A 223 4.67 7.89 0.55
N GLN A 224 5.07 6.63 0.65
CA GLN A 224 6.20 6.08 -0.07
C GLN A 224 5.78 4.77 -0.72
N TYR A 225 6.22 4.58 -1.95
CA TYR A 225 6.03 3.38 -2.74
C TYR A 225 7.39 2.77 -3.01
N VAL A 226 7.48 1.45 -2.85
CA VAL A 226 8.68 0.70 -3.24
C VAL A 226 8.28 -0.34 -4.25
N VAL A 227 8.89 -0.26 -5.43
CA VAL A 227 8.74 -1.20 -6.54
C VAL A 227 10.02 -2.03 -6.60
N GLY A 228 9.92 -3.31 -6.29
CA GLY A 228 11.00 -4.29 -6.40
C GLY A 228 10.89 -5.09 -7.67
N LEU A 229 11.90 -5.05 -8.54
CA LEU A 229 11.94 -5.85 -9.76
C LEU A 229 12.67 -7.18 -9.52
N ALA A 230 12.14 -8.28 -10.07
CA ALA A 230 12.70 -9.64 -9.97
C ALA A 230 13.52 -10.08 -11.18
#